data_AF-A0A945I2K8-F1
#
_entry.id   AF-A0A945I2K8-F1
#
_cell.length_a   1.000
_cell.length_b   1.000
_cell.length_c   1.000
_cell.angle_alpha   90.00
_cell.angle_beta   90.00
_cell.angle_gamma   90.00
#
_symmetry.space_group_name_H-M   'P 1'
#
loop_
_entity.id
_entity.type
_entity.pdbx_description
1 polymer ?
#
loop_
_entity_poly.entity_id
_entity_poly.type
_entity_poly.pdbx_seq_one_letter_code
_entity_poly.pdbx_strand_id
1 'polypeptide(L)'
;VPYIYAVDDHQTQNAHAVDEVGGGWLIPEGAFTDQVLADRLESLFAIPHMLESAGAAAKAAGKPDAASRLADMVIGMMPNTSDQREAA
;
A
#
# COMPACT_ATOMS: atom_id res chain seq x y z
N VAL A 1 -3.92 -0.52 9.60
CA VAL A 1 -2.89 -1.56 9.41
C VAL A 1 -1.69 -1.18 10.26
N PRO A 2 -1.55 -1.80 11.43
CA PRO A 2 -0.23 -2.24 11.84
C PRO A 2 -0.26 -3.73 12.18
N TYR A 3 0.67 -4.49 11.61
CA TYR A 3 0.98 -5.83 12.09
C TYR A 3 2.12 -5.70 13.10
N ILE A 4 1.79 -5.84 14.38
CA ILE A 4 2.68 -5.49 15.51
C ILE A 4 3.92 -6.38 15.64
N TYR A 5 4.00 -7.46 14.85
CA TYR A 5 5.12 -8.41 14.84
C TYR A 5 6.05 -8.26 13.63
N ALA A 6 5.82 -7.27 12.76
CA ALA A 6 6.80 -6.91 11.75
C ALA A 6 7.91 -6.10 12.43
N VAL A 7 9.03 -6.77 12.74
CA VAL A 7 10.22 -6.18 13.37
C VAL A 7 11.00 -5.29 12.39
N ASP A 8 10.73 -5.41 11.09
CA ASP A 8 11.39 -4.66 10.02
C ASP A 8 10.61 -3.43 9.56
N ASP A 9 11.34 -2.47 9.01
CA ASP A 9 10.90 -1.23 8.34
C ASP A 9 10.08 -1.48 7.04
N HIS A 10 9.39 -2.61 6.96
CA HIS A 10 8.56 -3.01 5.83
C HIS A 10 7.39 -2.05 5.61
N GLN A 11 6.93 -1.33 6.64
CA GLN A 11 5.85 -0.37 6.50
C GLN A 11 6.27 0.87 5.72
N THR A 12 7.55 1.24 5.73
CA THR A 12 8.07 2.34 4.91
C THR A 12 7.89 2.05 3.43
N GLN A 13 8.07 0.80 2.97
CA GLN A 13 7.81 0.44 1.57
C GLN A 13 6.33 0.57 1.20
N ASN A 14 5.42 0.16 2.09
CA ASN A 14 3.98 0.33 1.88
C ASN A 14 3.60 1.81 1.81
N ALA A 15 4.20 2.65 2.67
CA ALA A 15 3.97 4.09 2.67
C ALA A 15 4.55 4.75 1.41
N HIS A 16 5.74 4.36 0.97
CA HIS A 16 6.34 4.83 -0.28
C HIS A 16 5.48 4.53 -1.51
N ALA A 17 4.82 3.36 -1.56
CA ALA A 17 3.92 3.03 -2.66
C ALA A 17 2.75 4.03 -2.82
N VAL A 18 2.40 4.78 -1.77
CA VAL A 18 1.37 5.83 -1.79
C VAL A 18 1.97 7.22 -1.96
N ASP A 19 3.08 7.52 -1.29
CA ASP A 19 3.78 8.81 -1.37
C ASP A 19 4.38 9.07 -2.76
N GLU A 20 5.03 8.07 -3.37
CA GLU A 20 5.72 8.21 -4.66
C GLU A 20 4.76 8.54 -5.82
N VAL A 21 3.52 8.08 -5.72
CA VAL A 21 2.45 8.39 -6.69
C VAL A 21 1.74 9.72 -6.38
N GLY A 22 2.18 10.44 -5.35
CA GLY A 22 1.56 11.68 -4.88
C GLY A 22 0.24 11.47 -4.14
N GLY A 23 -0.05 10.24 -3.70
CA GLY A 23 -1.29 9.87 -3.01
C GLY A 23 -1.30 10.22 -1.51
N GLY A 24 -0.18 10.68 -0.97
CA GLY A 24 -0.04 11.02 0.44
C GLY A 24 1.34 11.58 0.75
N TRP A 25 1.68 11.56 2.04
CA TRP A 25 2.95 12.03 2.55
C TRP A 25 3.53 11.04 3.55
N LEU A 26 4.81 10.75 3.45
CA LEU A 26 5.51 9.93 4.44
C LEU A 26 6.04 10.80 5.59
N ILE A 27 5.80 10.35 6.83
CA ILE A 27 6.45 10.89 8.04
C ILE A 27 7.22 9.73 8.68
N PRO A 28 8.57 9.77 8.74
CA PRO A 28 9.35 8.74 9.40
C PRO A 28 8.97 8.62 10.88
N GLU A 29 8.97 7.41 11.44
CA GLU A 29 8.56 7.16 12.83
C GLU A 29 9.29 8.06 13.84
N GLY A 30 10.61 8.23 13.70
CA GLY A 30 11.40 9.09 14.57
C GLY A 30 11.06 10.59 14.50
N ALA A 31 10.33 11.02 13.45
CA ALA A 31 9.83 12.37 13.28
C ALA A 31 8.31 12.48 13.52
N PHE A 32 7.63 11.36 13.80
CA PHE A 32 6.19 11.33 14.03
C PHE A 32 5.86 11.82 15.45
N THR A 33 5.81 13.15 15.60
CA THR A 33 5.37 13.82 16.82
C THR A 33 4.01 14.49 16.60
N ASP A 34 3.33 14.79 17.70
CA ASP A 34 2.10 15.57 17.72
C ASP A 34 2.24 16.92 17.02
N GLN A 35 3.33 17.65 17.31
CA GLN A 35 3.59 18.95 16.69
C GLN A 35 3.81 18.84 15.17
N VAL A 36 4.65 17.89 14.73
CA VAL A 36 4.93 17.71 13.29
C VAL A 36 3.67 17.32 12.54
N LEU A 37 2.84 16.46 13.14
CA LEU A 37 1.57 16.07 12.57
C LEU A 37 0.60 17.26 12.47
N ALA A 38 0.50 18.08 13.53
CA ALA A 38 -0.36 19.26 13.54
C ALA A 38 0.04 20.26 12.46
N ASP A 39 1.32 20.64 12.38
CA ASP A 39 1.84 21.59 11.40
C ASP A 39 1.58 21.11 9.96
N ARG A 40 1.74 19.79 9.73
CA ARG A 40 1.46 19.17 8.44
C ARG A 40 -0.02 19.28 8.07
N LEU A 41 -0.92 18.95 9.00
CA LEU A 41 -2.35 19.03 8.76
C LEU A 41 -2.80 20.47 8.49
N GLU A 42 -2.32 21.44 9.27
CA GLU A 42 -2.61 22.86 9.04
C GLU A 42 -2.17 23.31 7.64
N SER A 43 -0.95 22.94 7.23
CA SER A 43 -0.43 23.25 5.90
C SER A 43 -1.28 22.63 4.78
N LEU A 44 -1.77 21.40 4.97
CA LEU A 44 -2.62 20.72 4.00
C LEU A 44 -4.02 21.32 3.91
N PHE A 45 -4.62 21.70 5.03
CA PHE A 45 -5.94 22.33 5.06
C PHE A 45 -5.92 23.75 4.47
N ALA A 46 -4.79 24.44 4.52
CA ALA A 46 -4.62 25.72 3.85
C ALA A 46 -4.71 25.62 2.31
N ILE A 47 -4.54 24.41 1.74
CA ILE A 47 -4.48 24.20 0.29
C ILE A 47 -5.34 22.98 -0.12
N PRO A 48 -6.68 23.11 -0.16
CA PRO A 48 -7.59 21.99 -0.40
C PRO A 48 -7.37 21.23 -1.71
N HIS A 49 -6.94 21.91 -2.78
CA HIS A 49 -6.70 21.26 -4.08
C HIS A 49 -5.56 20.22 -4.02
N MET A 50 -4.60 20.36 -3.10
CA MET A 50 -3.56 19.35 -2.91
C MET A 50 -4.16 18.06 -2.34
N LEU A 51 -5.12 18.17 -1.42
CA LEU A 51 -5.82 17.03 -0.84
C LEU A 51 -6.69 16.31 -1.88
N GLU A 52 -7.38 17.07 -2.76
CA GLU A 52 -8.14 16.49 -3.86
C GLU A 52 -7.25 15.72 -4.84
N SER A 53 -6.11 16.32 -5.20
CA SER A 53 -5.12 15.70 -6.09
C SER A 53 -4.53 14.43 -5.47
N ALA A 54 -4.16 14.47 -4.19
CA ALA A 54 -3.65 13.32 -3.46
C ALA A 54 -4.72 12.22 -3.34
N GLY A 55 -5.97 12.59 -3.04
CA GLY A 55 -7.08 11.63 -3.01
C GLY A 55 -7.31 10.93 -4.35
N ALA A 56 -7.23 11.67 -5.46
CA ALA A 56 -7.33 11.10 -6.80
C ALA A 56 -6.16 10.15 -7.12
N ALA A 57 -4.94 10.55 -6.79
CA ALA A 57 -3.74 9.73 -6.98
C ALA A 57 -3.78 8.44 -6.14
N ALA A 58 -4.12 8.53 -4.86
CA ALA A 58 -4.28 7.38 -3.97
C ALA A 58 -5.35 6.41 -4.50
N LYS A 59 -6.49 6.93 -4.97
CA LYS A 59 -7.55 6.13 -5.58
C LYS A 59 -7.06 5.40 -6.85
N ALA A 60 -6.30 6.10 -7.71
CA ALA A 60 -5.75 5.51 -8.93
C ALA A 60 -4.68 4.45 -8.65
N ALA A 61 -3.91 4.60 -7.57
CA ALA A 61 -2.89 3.64 -7.15
C ALA A 61 -3.47 2.36 -6.54
N GLY A 62 -4.72 2.42 -6.06
CA GLY A 62 -5.43 1.29 -5.49
C GLY A 62 -5.53 0.12 -6.47
N LYS A 63 -5.23 -1.09 -6.00
CA LYS A 63 -5.37 -2.35 -6.75
C LYS A 63 -6.53 -3.17 -6.13
N PRO A 64 -7.79 -2.84 -6.41
CA PRO A 64 -8.95 -3.49 -5.78
C PRO A 64 -9.04 -5.00 -6.09
N ASP A 65 -8.42 -5.45 -7.17
CA ASP A 65 -8.36 -6.84 -7.63
C ASP A 65 -7.06 -7.58 -7.19
N ALA A 66 -6.21 -6.95 -6.36
CA ALA A 66 -4.91 -7.51 -6.00
C ALA A 66 -4.99 -8.91 -5.38
N ALA A 67 -5.99 -9.15 -4.51
CA ALA A 67 -6.20 -10.45 -3.88
C ALA A 67 -6.59 -11.53 -4.91
N SER A 68 -7.50 -11.21 -5.83
CA SER A 68 -7.92 -12.12 -6.90
C SER A 68 -6.75 -12.46 -7.82
N ARG A 69 -5.99 -11.45 -8.27
CA ARG A 69 -4.80 -11.66 -9.09
C ARG A 69 -3.72 -12.51 -8.41
N LEU A 70 -3.55 -12.32 -7.10
CA LEU A 70 -2.65 -13.16 -6.31
C LEU A 70 -3.15 -14.61 -6.28
N ALA A 71 -4.44 -14.82 -6.06
CA ALA A 71 -5.04 -16.15 -6.08
C ALA A 71 -4.89 -16.83 -7.45
N ASP A 72 -5.15 -16.12 -8.55
CA ASP A 72 -4.98 -16.63 -9.91
C ASP A 72 -3.53 -17.06 -10.18
N MET A 73 -2.56 -16.27 -9.72
CA MET A 73 -1.14 -16.59 -9.84
C MET A 73 -0.79 -17.86 -9.07
N VAL A 74 -1.27 -18.00 -7.83
CA VAL A 74 -1.01 -19.19 -7.00
C VAL A 74 -1.65 -20.43 -7.64
N ILE A 75 -2.89 -20.32 -8.13
CA ILE A 75 -3.58 -21.43 -8.81
C ILE A 75 -2.83 -21.82 -10.09
N GLY A 76 -2.35 -20.86 -10.88
CA GLY A 76 -1.58 -21.12 -12.10
C GLY A 76 -0.22 -21.79 -11.86
N MET A 77 0.33 -21.69 -10.64
CA MET A 77 1.56 -22.39 -10.25
C MET A 77 1.31 -23.83 -9.76
N MET A 78 0.05 -24.22 -9.52
CA MET A 78 -0.27 -25.57 -9.09
C MET A 78 -0.09 -26.56 -10.26
N PRO A 79 0.54 -27.73 -10.04
CA PRO A 79 0.65 -28.75 -11.07
C PRO A 79 -0.75 -29.21 -11.51
N ASN A 80 -0.95 -29.35 -12.83
CA ASN A 80 -2.19 -29.89 -13.37
C ASN A 80 -2.37 -31.33 -12.89
N THR A 81 -3.35 -31.55 -12.01
CA THR A 81 -3.69 -32.86 -11.43
C THR A 81 -4.10 -33.91 -12.49
N SER A 82 -4.28 -33.53 -13.75
CA SER A 82 -4.51 -34.43 -14.88
C SER A 82 -3.27 -35.21 -15.33
N ASP A 83 -2.05 -34.71 -15.11
CA ASP A 83 -0.81 -35.39 -15.55
C ASP A 83 -0.37 -36.54 -14.63
N GLN A 84 -0.97 -36.68 -13.44
CA GLN A 84 -0.61 -37.73 -12.48
C GLN A 84 -1.46 -39.02 -12.58
N ARG A 85 -2.44 -39.08 -13.50
CA ARG A 85 -3.31 -40.27 -13.68
C ARG A 85 -2.95 -41.17 -14.86
N GLU A 86 -2.03 -40.78 -15.75
CA GLU A 86 -1.57 -41.63 -16.87
C GLU A 86 -0.29 -42.43 -16.56
N ALA A 87 0.28 -42.29 -15.36
CA ALA A 87 1.51 -42.99 -14.94
C ALA A 87 1.28 -44.13 -13.93
N ALA A 88 0.03 -44.60 -13.75
CA ALA A 88 -0.33 -45.74 -12.90
C ALA A 88 -1.11 -46.78 -13.71
#